data_AF-A0AAD9NSP5-F1
#
_entry.id   AF-A0AAD9NSP5-F1
#
_cell.length_a   1.000
_cell.length_b   1.000
_cell.length_c   1.000
_cell.angle_alpha   90.00
_cell.angle_beta   90.00
_cell.angle_gamma   90.00
#
_symmetry.space_group_name_H-M   'P 1'
#
loop_
_entity.id
_entity.type
_entity.pdbx_description
1 polymer ?
#
loop_
_entity_poly.entity_id
_entity_poly.type
_entity_poly.pdbx_seq_one_letter_code
_entity_poly.pdbx_strand_id
1 'polypeptide(L)'
;MERSKHHTSILKKDEEKSQKYKPVSLTSVICKLLERLIKDHLVCVLVKNNLINLSQHGFLKARSCLTNTLCFLEDVTKWVDEGSPVDIICLD
;
A
#
# COMPACT_ATOMS: atom_id res chain seq x y z
N MET A 1 -1.16 35.64 0.37
CA MET A 1 0.01 35.18 -0.41
C MET A 1 -0.13 33.68 -0.61
N GLU A 2 -1.03 33.31 -1.52
CA GLU A 2 -1.43 31.92 -1.77
C GLU A 2 -0.42 31.31 -2.73
N ARG A 3 0.52 30.51 -2.22
CA ARG A 3 1.47 29.80 -3.08
C ARG A 3 0.70 28.65 -3.74
N SER A 4 0.40 28.81 -5.03
CA SER A 4 -0.10 27.75 -5.90
C SER A 4 0.65 26.45 -5.66
N LYS A 5 -0.08 25.36 -5.39
CA LYS A 5 0.49 24.02 -5.33
C LYS A 5 1.10 23.73 -6.70
N HIS A 6 2.42 23.61 -6.79
CA HIS A 6 3.08 23.21 -8.03
C HIS A 6 2.77 21.73 -8.28
N HIS A 7 2.01 21.47 -9.34
CA HIS A 7 1.68 20.12 -9.80
C HIS A 7 2.77 19.65 -10.76
N THR A 8 3.41 18.54 -10.44
CA THR A 8 4.41 17.90 -11.29
C THR A 8 3.90 16.52 -11.68
N SER A 9 3.84 16.26 -12.98
CA SER A 9 3.38 14.99 -13.54
C SER A 9 4.53 14.00 -13.61
N ILE A 10 4.32 12.77 -13.12
CA ILE A 10 5.28 11.65 -13.27
C ILE A 10 4.75 10.69 -14.33
N LEU A 11 5.62 10.28 -15.26
CA LEU A 11 5.30 9.29 -16.29
C LEU A 11 5.11 7.90 -15.66
N LYS A 12 4.04 7.19 -16.03
CA LYS A 12 3.87 5.77 -15.66
C LYS A 12 4.79 4.87 -16.49
N LYS A 13 5.24 3.75 -15.91
CA LYS A 13 6.26 2.86 -16.49
C LYS A 13 5.71 1.92 -17.57
N ASP A 14 4.44 1.51 -17.49
CA ASP A 14 3.82 0.56 -18.42
C ASP A 14 2.66 1.22 -19.18
N GLU A 15 2.79 1.23 -20.50
CA GLU A 15 1.98 1.98 -21.46
C GLU A 15 1.15 1.05 -22.33
N GLU A 16 -0.18 1.20 -22.27
CA GLU A 16 -1.13 0.96 -23.40
C GLU A 16 -2.45 1.76 -23.24
N LYS A 17 -2.72 2.36 -22.07
CA LYS A 17 -3.92 3.21 -21.84
C LYS A 17 -3.60 4.71 -21.72
N SER A 18 -4.51 5.52 -22.27
CA SER A 18 -4.52 6.99 -22.47
C SER A 18 -4.01 7.91 -21.32
N GLN A 19 -3.85 7.44 -20.08
CA GLN A 19 -3.34 8.27 -18.97
C GLN A 19 -1.88 7.99 -18.64
N LYS A 20 -0.99 8.65 -19.39
CA LYS A 20 0.48 8.60 -19.28
C LYS A 20 1.05 9.23 -18.00
N TYR A 21 0.31 10.15 -17.37
CA TYR A 21 0.82 10.98 -16.27
C TYR A 21 0.03 10.80 -14.98
N LYS A 22 0.72 10.67 -13.85
CA LYS A 22 0.15 10.82 -12.50
C LYS A 22 0.47 12.22 -11.99
N PRO A 23 -0.51 13.10 -11.75
CA PRO A 23 -0.25 14.40 -11.15
C PRO A 23 0.16 14.22 -9.68
N VAL A 24 1.29 14.81 -9.30
CA VAL A 24 1.78 14.83 -7.92
C VAL A 24 1.83 16.28 -7.45
N SER A 25 1.30 16.54 -6.26
CA SER A 25 1.41 17.85 -5.63
C SER A 25 2.74 17.93 -4.88
N LEU A 26 3.59 18.90 -5.24
CA LEU A 26 4.79 19.18 -4.48
C LEU A 26 4.41 19.94 -3.20
N THR A 27 4.48 19.25 -2.06
CA THR A 27 4.29 19.86 -0.74
C THR A 27 5.62 20.37 -0.18
N SER A 28 5.55 21.40 0.67
CA SER A 28 6.74 21.95 1.34
C SER A 28 7.41 20.91 2.26
N VAL A 29 8.68 21.10 2.58
CA VAL A 29 9.41 20.22 3.51
C VAL A 29 8.70 20.12 4.87
N ILE A 30 8.15 21.24 5.36
CA ILE A 30 7.39 21.29 6.62
C ILE A 30 6.14 20.42 6.53
N CYS A 31 5.40 20.49 5.41
CA CYS A 31 4.22 19.65 5.20
C CYS A 31 4.57 18.15 5.18
N LYS A 32 5.63 17.75 4.47
CA LYS A 32 6.08 16.35 4.43
C LYS A 32 6.49 15.84 5.82
N LEU A 33 7.11 16.68 6.63
CA LEU A 33 7.49 16.35 8.00
C LEU A 33 6.26 16.13 8.88
N LEU A 34 5.26 17.02 8.78
CA LEU A 34 4.01 16.89 9.51
C LEU A 34 3.23 15.64 9.07
N GLU A 35 3.11 15.39 7.77
CA GLU A 35 2.48 14.18 7.22
C GLU A 35 3.12 12.90 7.78
N ARG A 36 4.46 12.87 7.87
CA ARG A 36 5.19 11.73 8.44
C ARG A 36 4.90 11.54 9.93
N LEU A 37 4.92 12.62 10.72
CA LEU A 37 4.61 12.57 12.15
C LEU A 37 3.19 12.06 12.42
N ILE A 38 2.21 12.60 11.70
CA ILE A 38 0.80 12.19 11.81
C ILE A 38 0.65 10.73 11.44
N LYS A 39 1.24 10.31 10.31
CA LYS A 39 1.21 8.91 9.87
C LYS A 39 1.78 7.97 10.91
N ASP A 40 2.96 8.29 11.46
CA ASP A 40 3.63 7.42 12.43
C ASP A 40 2.80 7.29 13.72
N HIS A 41 2.18 8.37 14.19
CA HIS A 41 1.28 8.34 15.33
C HIS A 41 0.01 7.52 15.04
N LEU A 42 -0.63 7.77 13.90
CA LEU A 42 -1.86 7.09 13.50
C LEU A 42 -1.65 5.57 13.37
N VAL A 43 -0.61 5.15 12.66
CA VAL A 43 -0.28 3.72 12.51
C VAL A 43 0.01 3.09 13.87
N CYS A 44 0.71 3.78 14.76
CA CYS A 44 0.97 3.29 16.12
C CYS A 44 -0.33 3.02 16.91
N VAL A 45 -1.27 3.97 16.89
CA VAL A 45 -2.57 3.82 17.57
C VAL A 45 -3.40 2.68 16.96
N LEU A 46 -3.47 2.62 15.62
CA LEU A 46 -4.24 1.60 14.92
C LEU A 46 -3.70 0.19 15.19
N VAL A 47 -2.37 0.01 15.23
CA VAL A 47 -1.74 -1.29 15.54
C VAL A 47 -1.94 -1.65 17.00
N LYS A 48 -1.72 -0.71 17.95
CA LYS A 48 -1.90 -0.98 19.39
C LYS A 48 -3.33 -1.39 19.75
N ASN A 49 -4.31 -0.83 19.05
CA ASN A 49 -5.72 -1.11 19.28
C ASN A 49 -6.26 -2.28 18.41
N ASN A 50 -5.39 -2.99 17.68
CA ASN A 50 -5.78 -4.06 16.76
C ASN A 50 -6.87 -3.67 15.75
N LEU A 51 -6.84 -2.42 15.26
CA LEU A 51 -7.83 -1.87 14.32
C LEU A 51 -7.45 -2.12 12.86
N ILE A 52 -6.32 -2.79 12.61
CA ILE A 52 -5.84 -3.14 11.28
C ILE A 52 -5.98 -4.64 11.06
N ASN A 53 -6.45 -5.03 9.88
CA ASN A 53 -6.56 -6.43 9.52
C ASN A 53 -5.17 -7.09 9.46
N LEU A 54 -5.05 -8.30 10.02
CA LEU A 54 -3.83 -9.09 10.00
C LEU A 54 -3.38 -9.45 8.58
N SER A 55 -4.27 -9.50 7.59
CA SER A 55 -3.90 -9.71 6.18
C SER A 55 -3.34 -8.45 5.50
N GLN A 56 -3.51 -7.26 6.09
CA GLN A 56 -3.03 -6.03 5.49
C GLN A 56 -1.50 -5.97 5.55
N HIS A 57 -0.85 -5.92 4.39
CA HIS A 57 0.61 -5.81 4.30
C HIS A 57 1.08 -4.40 3.89
N GLY A 58 0.25 -3.67 3.16
CA GLY A 58 0.56 -2.32 2.71
C GLY A 58 0.67 -1.33 3.87
N PHE A 59 1.69 -0.44 3.77
CA PHE A 59 1.91 0.69 4.67
C PHE A 59 2.21 0.36 6.14
N LEU A 60 2.44 -0.92 6.47
CA LEU A 60 2.85 -1.36 7.81
C LEU A 60 4.35 -1.64 7.88
N LYS A 61 4.91 -1.48 9.09
CA LYS A 61 6.31 -1.85 9.35
C LYS A 61 6.46 -3.37 9.32
N ALA A 62 7.61 -3.85 8.88
CA ALA A 62 7.98 -5.27 8.82
C ALA A 62 7.05 -6.15 7.95
N ARG A 63 6.25 -5.55 7.06
CA ARG A 63 5.40 -6.25 6.10
C ARG A 63 5.73 -5.77 4.69
N SER A 64 5.79 -6.71 3.76
CA SER A 64 6.18 -6.46 2.37
C SER A 64 5.25 -7.18 1.40
N CYS A 65 5.35 -6.86 0.11
CA CYS A 65 4.65 -7.64 -0.92
C CYS A 65 5.10 -9.11 -0.92
N LEU A 66 6.38 -9.37 -0.64
CA LEU A 66 6.90 -10.73 -0.57
C LEU A 66 6.24 -11.51 0.58
N THR A 67 6.20 -10.94 1.79
CA THR A 67 5.57 -11.62 2.93
C THR A 67 4.08 -11.80 2.70
N ASN A 68 3.42 -10.86 2.00
CA ASN A 68 2.01 -11.00 1.61
C ASN A 68 1.79 -12.22 0.71
N THR A 69 2.58 -12.33 -0.36
CA THR A 69 2.50 -13.47 -1.30
C THR A 69 2.86 -14.78 -0.61
N LEU A 70 3.85 -14.77 0.28
CA LEU A 70 4.27 -15.97 1.00
C LEU A 70 3.18 -16.47 1.96
N CYS A 71 2.60 -15.59 2.79
CA CYS A 71 1.48 -15.97 3.67
C CYS A 71 0.28 -16.49 2.87
N PHE A 72 -0.04 -15.85 1.74
CA PHE A 72 -1.10 -16.32 0.85
C PHE A 72 -0.83 -17.73 0.30
N LEU A 73 0.39 -17.99 -0.18
CA LEU A 73 0.78 -19.31 -0.71
C LEU A 73 0.78 -20.39 0.37
N GLU A 74 1.21 -20.07 1.58
CA GLU A 74 1.16 -20.99 2.72
C GLU A 74 -0.28 -21.42 3.01
N ASP A 75 -1.23 -20.48 3.00
CA ASP A 75 -2.64 -20.80 3.25
C ASP A 75 -3.26 -21.61 2.11
N VAL A 76 -2.96 -21.27 0.86
CA VAL A 76 -3.39 -22.05 -0.31
C VAL A 76 -2.85 -23.47 -0.25
N THR A 77 -1.56 -23.63 0.07
CA THR A 77 -0.90 -24.95 0.08
C THR A 77 -1.50 -25.84 1.16
N LYS A 78 -1.80 -25.29 2.36
CA LYS A 78 -2.50 -26.04 3.42
C LYS A 78 -3.86 -26.58 2.95
N TRP A 79 -4.67 -25.75 2.30
CA TRP A 79 -5.99 -26.20 1.82
C TRP A 79 -5.88 -27.27 0.73
N VAL A 80 -4.88 -27.16 -0.14
CA VAL A 80 -4.60 -28.17 -1.16
C VAL A 80 -4.16 -29.49 -0.52
N ASP A 81 -3.29 -29.45 0.48
CA ASP A 81 -2.82 -30.64 1.22
C ASP A 81 -3.97 -31.34 1.98
N GLU A 82 -4.96 -30.58 2.45
CA GLU A 82 -6.19 -31.09 3.07
C GLU A 82 -7.18 -31.68 2.05
N GLY A 83 -6.90 -31.57 0.74
CA GLY A 83 -7.78 -32.02 -0.34
C GLY A 83 -8.99 -31.12 -0.56
N SER A 84 -8.99 -29.90 -0.02
CA SER A 84 -10.05 -28.92 -0.22
C SER A 84 -9.91 -28.27 -1.61
N PRO A 85 -11.00 -28.11 -2.38
CA PRO A 85 -10.95 -27.36 -3.63
C PRO A 85 -10.68 -25.88 -3.35
N VAL A 86 -9.69 -25.31 -4.04
CA VAL A 86 -9.29 -23.90 -3.90
C VAL A 86 -9.40 -23.19 -5.24
N ASP A 87 -10.15 -22.10 -5.28
CA ASP A 87 -10.21 -21.19 -6.42
C ASP A 87 -9.47 -19.89 -6.09
N ILE A 88 -8.56 -19.47 -6.99
CA ILE A 88 -7.75 -18.26 -6.81
C ILE A 88 -8.14 -17.23 -7.86
N ILE A 89 -8.55 -16.04 -7.39
CA ILE A 89 -8.83 -14.89 -8.25
C ILE A 89 -7.69 -13.89 -8.11
N CYS A 90 -6.89 -13.75 -9.16
CA CYS A 90 -5.85 -12.75 -9.25
C CYS A 90 -6.42 -11.46 -9.84
N LEU A 91 -6.37 -10.37 -9.07
CA LEU A 91 -6.74 -9.03 -9.52
C LEU A 91 -5.44 -8.22 -9.69
N ASP A 92 -5.18 -7.77 -10.91
CA ASP A 92 -4.04 -6.91 -11.29
C ASP A 92 -4.34 -5.42 -11.03
#